data_AF-A0A5Y2S7J7-F1
#
_entry.id   AF-A0A5Y2S7J7-F1
#
_cell.length_a   1.000
_cell.length_b   1.000
_cell.length_c   1.000
_cell.angle_alpha   90.00
_cell.angle_beta   90.00
_cell.angle_gamma   90.00
#
_symmetry.space_group_name_H-M   'P 1'
#
loop_
_entity.id
_entity.type
_entity.pdbx_description
1 polymer ?
#
loop_
_entity_poly.entity_id
_entity_poly.type
_entity_poly.pdbx_seq_one_letter_code
_entity_poly.pdbx_strand_id
1 'polypeptide(L)'
;SRRDDRAITLRIREIAETRIRYGCPRIHIQLRREGWPVNHKKTHRIYCLEGLNLRRKRLRRHVSAARRQQRPALTHIDQCWSMDFVSDSLFNGRRFRALTVV
;
A
#
# COMPACT_ATOMS: atom_id res chain seq x y z
N SER A 1 35.12 -17.31 -6.22
CA SER A 1 34.82 -18.32 -5.18
C SER A 1 33.32 -18.40 -4.96
N ARG A 2 32.66 -19.41 -5.55
CA ARG A 2 31.23 -19.71 -5.31
C ARG A 2 31.14 -20.30 -3.90
N ARG A 3 31.06 -19.46 -2.87
CA ARG A 3 30.61 -19.92 -1.54
C ARG A 3 29.25 -20.59 -1.73
N ASP A 4 29.04 -21.74 -1.10
CA ASP A 4 27.80 -22.51 -1.23
C ASP A 4 26.59 -21.68 -0.78
N ASP A 5 25.93 -21.07 -1.76
CA ASP A 5 24.75 -20.23 -1.53
C ASP A 5 23.50 -21.07 -1.23
N ARG A 6 23.60 -22.40 -1.38
CA ARG A 6 22.52 -23.37 -1.14
C ARG A 6 21.90 -23.20 0.24
N ALA A 7 22.72 -23.07 1.29
CA ALA A 7 22.23 -22.92 2.66
C ALA A 7 21.43 -21.62 2.85
N ILE A 8 21.93 -20.51 2.28
CA ILE A 8 21.25 -19.21 2.34
C ILE A 8 19.97 -19.24 1.52
N THR A 9 19.98 -19.86 0.34
CA THR A 9 18.80 -20.02 -0.52
C THR A 9 17.70 -20.81 0.17
N LEU A 10 18.04 -21.96 0.76
CA LEU A 10 17.08 -22.77 1.53
C LEU A 10 16.48 -21.96 2.68
N ARG A 11 17.32 -21.23 3.43
CA ARG A 11 16.82 -20.43 4.55
C ARG A 11 15.93 -19.27 4.11
N ILE A 12 16.26 -18.60 3.01
CA ILE A 12 15.41 -17.55 2.41
C ILE A 12 14.03 -18.14 2.04
N ARG A 13 14.02 -19.33 1.45
CA ARG A 13 12.79 -20.03 1.06
C ARG A 13 11.94 -20.39 2.26
N GLU A 14 12.52 -20.97 3.31
CA GLU A 14 11.81 -21.27 4.57
C GLU A 14 11.17 -20.03 5.20
N ILE A 15 11.90 -18.91 5.25
CA ILE A 15 11.36 -17.65 5.79
C ILE A 15 10.20 -17.15 4.91
N ALA A 16 10.34 -17.25 3.59
CA ALA A 16 9.29 -16.81 2.67
C ALA A 16 8.03 -17.68 2.74
N GLU A 17 8.18 -19.01 2.91
CA GLU A 17 7.07 -19.96 3.08
C GLU A 17 6.35 -19.75 4.41
N THR A 18 7.09 -19.58 5.52
CA THR A 18 6.51 -19.35 6.84
C THR A 18 5.90 -17.95 7.00
N ARG A 19 6.49 -16.93 6.35
CA ARG A 19 6.09 -15.52 6.48
C ARG A 19 5.79 -14.92 5.11
N ILE A 20 4.71 -15.37 4.49
CA ILE A 20 4.27 -15.03 3.12
C ILE A 20 4.19 -13.52 2.84
N ARG A 21 4.02 -12.65 3.85
CA ARG A 21 3.98 -11.18 3.66
C ARG A 21 5.35 -10.49 3.72
N TYR A 22 6.42 -11.22 4.01
CA TYR A 22 7.76 -10.63 4.14
C TYR A 22 8.37 -10.41 2.76
N GLY A 23 8.63 -9.14 2.43
CA GLY A 23 9.45 -8.79 1.27
C GLY A 23 10.94 -8.93 1.57
N CYS A 24 11.76 -8.80 0.52
CA CYS A 24 13.23 -8.89 0.60
C CYS A 24 13.86 -8.12 1.80
N PRO A 25 13.48 -6.87 2.12
CA PRO A 25 14.06 -6.16 3.27
C PRO A 25 13.82 -6.85 4.61
N ARG A 26 12.61 -7.40 4.82
CA ARG A 26 12.28 -8.10 6.07
C ARG A 26 12.98 -9.44 6.18
N ILE A 27 13.11 -10.17 5.07
CA ILE A 27 13.88 -11.42 5.02
C ILE A 27 15.35 -11.11 5.34
N HIS A 28 15.93 -10.06 4.77
CA HIS A 28 17.31 -9.67 5.05
C HIS A 28 17.54 -9.35 6.54
N ILE A 29 16.64 -8.59 7.17
CA ILE A 29 16.71 -8.29 8.61
C ILE A 29 16.61 -9.58 9.44
N GLN A 30 15.72 -10.50 9.08
CA GLN A 30 15.59 -11.79 9.77
C GLN A 30 16.88 -12.61 9.67
N LEU A 31 17.48 -12.70 8.48
CA LEU A 31 18.77 -13.37 8.28
C LEU A 31 19.89 -12.74 9.11
N ARG A 32 19.93 -11.40 9.21
CA ARG A 32 20.91 -10.69 10.04
C ARG A 32 20.72 -10.98 11.53
N ARG A 33 19.47 -11.08 12.01
CA ARG A 33 19.16 -11.46 13.40
C ARG A 33 19.55 -12.90 13.72
N GLU A 34 19.48 -13.78 12.73
CA GLU A 34 19.94 -15.17 12.81
C GLU A 34 21.47 -15.30 12.67
N GLY A 35 22.21 -14.19 12.52
CA GLY A 35 23.67 -14.19 12.48
C GLY A 35 24.29 -14.43 11.09
N TRP A 36 23.50 -14.49 10.02
CA TRP A 36 24.04 -14.72 8.68
C TRP A 36 24.87 -13.51 8.18
N PRO A 37 26.15 -13.70 7.79
CA PRO A 37 27.00 -12.63 7.25
C PRO A 37 26.72 -12.41 5.75
N VAL A 38 25.45 -12.12 5.40
CA VAL A 38 25.02 -11.88 4.02
C VAL A 38 24.82 -10.39 3.74
N ASN A 39 25.27 -9.91 2.58
CA ASN A 39 25.00 -8.55 2.11
C ASN A 39 23.57 -8.47 1.56
N HIS A 40 22.85 -7.36 1.79
CA HIS A 40 21.51 -7.10 1.28
C HIS A 40 21.40 -7.29 -0.24
N LYS A 41 22.45 -6.94 -1.02
CA LYS A 41 22.48 -7.15 -2.48
C LYS A 41 22.37 -8.64 -2.85
N LYS A 42 23.02 -9.50 -2.07
CA LYS A 42 23.00 -10.95 -2.29
C LYS A 42 21.66 -11.56 -1.90
N THR A 43 21.09 -11.12 -0.78
CA THR A 43 19.71 -11.51 -0.39
C THR A 43 18.72 -11.14 -1.48
N HIS A 44 18.80 -9.92 -2.02
CA HIS A 44 17.94 -9.47 -3.12
C HIS A 44 18.10 -10.33 -4.38
N ARG A 45 19.35 -10.62 -4.78
CA ARG A 45 19.62 -11.47 -5.95
C ARG A 45 19.00 -12.86 -5.81
N ILE A 46 19.23 -13.53 -4.67
CA ILE A 46 18.66 -14.87 -4.42
C ILE A 46 17.13 -14.79 -4.39
N TYR A 47 16.58 -13.80 -3.67
CA TYR A 47 15.12 -13.59 -3.58
C TYR A 47 14.44 -13.42 -4.95
N CYS A 48 15.06 -12.68 -5.88
CA CYS A 48 14.54 -12.52 -7.23
C CYS A 48 14.71 -13.79 -8.09
N LEU A 49 15.83 -14.51 -7.95
CA LEU A 49 16.08 -15.78 -8.67
C LEU A 49 15.09 -16.88 -8.24
N GLU A 50 14.74 -16.92 -6.95
CA GLU A 50 13.74 -17.85 -6.39
C GLU A 50 12.29 -17.43 -6.70
N GLY A 51 12.06 -16.34 -7.43
CA GLY A 51 10.72 -15.90 -7.82
C GLY A 51 9.84 -15.44 -6.65
N LEU A 52 10.42 -15.13 -5.48
CA LEU A 52 9.70 -14.82 -4.25
C LEU A 52 9.06 -13.43 -4.22
N ASN A 53 9.12 -12.69 -5.33
CA ASN A 53 8.64 -11.32 -5.43
C ASN A 53 7.14 -11.23 -5.12
N LEU A 54 6.81 -10.51 -4.05
CA LEU A 54 5.42 -10.28 -3.68
C LEU A 54 4.72 -9.50 -4.79
N ARG A 55 3.63 -10.07 -5.32
CA ARG A 55 2.75 -9.37 -6.26
C ARG A 55 2.23 -8.10 -5.59
N ARG A 56 2.61 -6.94 -6.12
CA ARG A 56 2.04 -5.66 -5.67
C ARG A 56 0.53 -5.75 -5.82
N LYS A 57 -0.20 -5.61 -4.70
CA LYS A 57 -1.65 -5.40 -4.78
C LYS A 57 -1.86 -4.11 -5.55
N ARG A 58 -2.49 -4.21 -6.72
CA ARG A 58 -2.93 -3.04 -7.48
C ARG A 58 -3.77 -2.21 -6.50
N LEU A 59 -3.42 -0.94 -6.28
CA LEU A 59 -4.30 -0.04 -5.54
C LEU A 59 -5.68 -0.18 -6.19
N ARG A 60 -6.71 -0.42 -5.35
CA ARG A 60 -8.09 -0.44 -5.84
C ARG A 60 -8.31 0.90 -6.52
N ARG A 61 -8.29 0.94 -7.86
CA ARG A 61 -8.70 2.12 -8.60
C ARG A 61 -10.09 2.45 -8.07
N HIS A 62 -10.35 3.72 -7.73
CA HIS A 62 -11.68 4.17 -7.32
C HIS A 62 -12.66 3.89 -8.46
N VAL A 63 -13.22 2.68 -8.49
CA VAL A 63 -14.22 2.24 -9.48
C VAL A 63 -15.42 3.19 -9.46
N SER A 64 -15.69 3.81 -8.31
CA SER A 64 -16.68 4.87 -8.15
C SER A 64 -16.42 6.11 -9.00
N ALA A 65 -15.17 6.53 -9.21
CA ALA A 65 -14.86 7.71 -10.01
C ALA A 65 -15.19 7.51 -11.50
N ALA A 66 -15.00 6.28 -12.01
CA ALA A 66 -15.28 5.91 -13.39
C ALA A 66 -16.78 5.69 -13.68
N ARG A 67 -17.60 5.49 -12.64
CA ARG A 67 -19.06 5.27 -12.73
C ARG A 67 -19.89 6.51 -12.37
N ARG A 68 -19.26 7.69 -12.21
CA ARG A 68 -20.03 8.92 -11.99
C ARG A 68 -20.89 9.19 -13.22
N GLN A 69 -22.20 9.17 -13.03
CA GLN A 69 -23.15 9.61 -14.06
C GLN A 69 -22.87 11.08 -14.40
N GLN A 70 -23.04 11.44 -15.67
CA GLN A 70 -22.94 12.84 -16.09
C GLN A 70 -24.02 13.65 -15.37
N ARG A 71 -23.67 14.86 -14.90
CA ARG A 71 -24.65 15.76 -14.29
C ARG A 71 -25.66 16.18 -15.36
N PRO A 72 -26.97 16.18 -15.07
CA PRO A 72 -27.98 16.65 -16.01
C PRO A 72 -27.78 18.13 -16.33
N ALA A 73 -28.13 18.55 -17.55
CA ALA A 73 -28.18 19.96 -17.90
C ALA A 73 -29.41 20.60 -17.21
N LEU A 74 -29.19 21.71 -16.52
CA LEU A 74 -30.25 22.48 -15.85
C LEU A 74 -30.73 23.58 -16.82
N THR A 75 -32.04 23.72 -16.96
CA THR A 75 -32.70 24.67 -17.88
C THR A 75 -33.35 25.86 -17.19
N HIS A 76 -33.64 25.76 -15.89
CA HIS A 76 -34.29 26.82 -15.10
C HIS A 76 -33.58 27.01 -13.75
N ILE A 77 -33.78 28.19 -13.16
CA ILE A 77 -33.34 28.52 -11.81
C ILE A 77 -34.03 27.57 -10.81
N ASP A 78 -33.35 27.24 -9.71
CA ASP A 78 -33.83 26.37 -8.61
C ASP A 78 -34.11 24.90 -8.97
N GLN A 79 -33.67 24.41 -10.12
CA GLN A 79 -33.91 23.01 -10.53
C GLN A 79 -33.02 21.97 -9.83
N CYS A 80 -31.87 22.38 -9.31
CA CYS A 80 -30.95 21.48 -8.63
C CYS A 80 -30.24 22.24 -7.52
N TRP A 81 -30.29 21.67 -6.33
CA TRP A 81 -29.68 22.21 -5.13
C TRP A 81 -28.72 21.15 -4.62
N SER A 82 -27.48 21.55 -4.43
CA SER A 82 -26.46 20.73 -3.78
C SER A 82 -26.36 21.15 -2.33
N MET A 83 -26.46 20.18 -1.44
CA MET A 83 -26.47 20.40 -0.01
C MET A 83 -25.37 19.56 0.63
N ASP A 84 -24.48 20.19 1.36
CA ASP A 84 -23.43 19.51 2.11
C ASP A 84 -23.16 20.16 3.47
N PHE A 85 -22.52 19.41 4.36
CA PHE A 85 -22.11 19.92 5.67
C PHE A 85 -20.59 20.04 5.70
N VAL A 86 -20.10 21.25 5.92
CA VAL A 86 -18.69 21.49 6.24
C VAL A 86 -18.54 21.54 7.76
N SER A 87 -17.43 21.03 8.28
CA SER A 87 -17.11 21.09 9.71
C SER A 87 -15.72 21.65 9.90
N ASP A 88 -15.57 22.54 10.87
CA ASP A 88 -14.28 23.10 11.26
C ASP A 88 -14.26 23.39 12.77
N SER A 89 -13.11 23.82 13.27
CA SER A 89 -12.88 24.15 14.69
C SER A 89 -12.34 25.56 14.82
N LEU A 90 -12.90 26.33 15.75
CA LEU A 90 -12.40 27.66 16.08
C LEU A 90 -11.07 27.54 16.87
N PHE A 91 -10.32 28.63 16.94
CA PHE A 91 -9.04 28.70 17.67
C PHE A 91 -9.15 28.27 19.15
N ASN A 92 -10.34 28.37 19.74
CA ASN A 92 -10.64 27.96 21.12
C ASN A 92 -11.06 26.48 21.25
N GLY A 93 -10.92 25.68 20.18
CA GLY A 93 -11.27 24.26 20.17
C GLY A 93 -12.77 23.96 20.02
N ARG A 94 -13.65 24.98 19.97
CA ARG A 94 -15.08 24.77 19.73
C ARG A 94 -15.30 24.36 18.28
N ARG A 95 -15.88 23.17 18.09
CA ARG A 95 -16.25 22.64 16.77
C ARG A 95 -17.56 23.27 16.30
N PHE A 96 -17.64 23.58 15.01
CA PHE A 96 -18.89 23.96 14.38
C PHE A 96 -19.10 23.16 13.09
N ARG A 97 -20.36 23.14 12.64
CA ARG A 97 -20.77 22.60 11.35
C ARG A 97 -21.61 23.66 10.67
N ALA A 98 -21.32 23.92 9.41
CA ALA A 98 -22.13 24.80 8.57
C ALA A 98 -22.79 23.96 7.47
N LEU A 99 -24.03 24.33 7.17
CA LEU A 99 -24.78 23.79 6.07
C LEU A 99 -24.56 24.68 4.85
N THR A 100 -24.01 24.10 3.79
CA THR A 100 -23.80 24.76 2.50
C THR A 100 -24.87 24.28 1.52
N VAL A 101 -25.50 25.24 0.86
CA VAL A 101 -26.55 25.01 -0.13
C VAL A 101 -26.19 25.85 -1.36
N VAL A 102 -26.00 25.19 -2.51
CA VAL A 102 -25.58 25.80 -3.78
C VAL A 102 -26.43 25.30 -4.92
#